data_AF-A0A7L3IB67-F1
#
_entry.id   AF-A0A7L3IB67-F1
#
_cell.length_a   1.000
_cell.length_b   1.000
_cell.length_c   1.000
_cell.angle_alpha   90.00
_cell.angle_beta   90.00
_cell.angle_gamma   90.00
#
_symmetry.space_group_name_H-M   'P 1'
#
loop_
_entity.id
_entity.type
_entity.pdbx_description
1 polymer ?
#
loop_
_entity_poly.entity_id
_entity_poly.type
_entity_poly.pdbx_seq_one_letter_code
_entity_poly.pdbx_strand_id
1 'polypeptide(L)'
;QDESCMYSPTGKAAKCRGYREIPEGNEKALKRAVARIGPISVGVYYDESCNAENINHAVLAVGYGAQKGTKHWIIKNSWGEEWGNKGYVLLARNMNNACGVANLASFPKM
;
A
#
# COMPACT_ATOMS: atom_id res chain seq x y z
N GLN A 1 18.62 15.34 -5.30
CA GLN A 1 18.99 16.65 -4.72
C GLN A 1 17.84 17.06 -3.85
N ASP A 2 18.11 17.51 -2.64
CA ASP A 2 17.06 17.96 -1.73
C ASP A 2 16.78 19.44 -1.99
N GLU A 3 15.53 19.76 -2.28
CA GLU A 3 15.05 21.13 -2.48
C GLU A 3 14.58 21.73 -1.15
N SER A 4 14.48 23.06 -1.09
CA SER A 4 13.92 23.74 0.09
C SER A 4 12.40 23.55 0.18
N CYS A 5 11.87 23.38 1.39
CA CYS A 5 10.43 23.26 1.63
C CYS A 5 9.68 24.55 1.24
N MET A 6 8.67 24.43 0.37
CA MET A 6 7.85 25.55 -0.13
C MET A 6 6.38 25.47 0.32
N TYR A 7 6.12 24.94 1.52
CA TYR A 7 4.75 24.87 2.04
C TYR A 7 4.13 26.27 2.20
N SER A 8 2.92 26.46 1.65
CA SER A 8 2.12 27.67 1.83
C SER A 8 0.77 27.36 2.48
N PRO A 9 0.38 28.09 3.56
CA PRO A 9 -0.94 27.96 4.15
C PRO A 9 -2.10 28.22 3.18
N THR A 10 -1.88 29.02 2.13
CA THR A 10 -2.89 29.34 1.11
C THR A 10 -3.16 28.18 0.15
N GLY A 11 -2.17 27.31 -0.07
CA GLY A 11 -2.29 26.11 -0.92
C GLY A 11 -2.80 24.87 -0.19
N LYS A 12 -3.25 24.99 1.06
CA LYS A 12 -3.67 23.85 1.88
C LYS A 12 -4.94 23.20 1.32
N ALA A 13 -4.82 21.95 0.84
CA ALA A 13 -5.92 21.19 0.25
C ALA A 13 -6.56 20.14 1.19
N ALA A 14 -5.89 19.75 2.27
CA ALA A 14 -6.38 18.76 3.22
C ALA A 14 -5.81 18.98 4.64
N LYS A 15 -6.41 18.32 5.63
CA LYS A 15 -5.88 18.18 7.00
C LYS A 15 -5.84 16.72 7.39
N CYS A 16 -4.97 16.39 8.34
CA CYS A 16 -4.85 15.08 8.96
C CYS A 16 -4.92 15.27 10.47
N ARG A 17 -5.78 14.51 11.15
CA ARG A 17 -5.96 14.51 12.61
C ARG A 17 -5.22 13.35 13.30
N GLY A 18 -4.57 12.49 12.52
CA GLY A 18 -3.78 11.36 13.01
C GLY A 18 -3.79 10.20 12.01
N TYR A 19 -3.34 9.03 12.42
CA TYR A 19 -3.38 7.83 11.60
C TYR A 19 -3.80 6.62 12.43
N ARG A 20 -4.07 5.53 11.73
CA ARG A 20 -4.32 4.22 12.32
C ARG A 20 -3.49 3.19 11.58
N GLU A 21 -2.89 2.30 12.35
CA GLU A 21 -2.17 1.15 11.87
C GLU A 21 -3.09 -0.06 11.87
N ILE A 22 -2.87 -0.92 10.89
CA ILE A 22 -3.52 -2.21 10.79
C ILE A 22 -2.61 -3.22 11.51
N PRO A 23 -3.16 -4.18 12.28
CA PRO A 23 -2.35 -5.16 12.97
C PRO A 23 -1.36 -5.86 12.03
N GLU A 24 -0.10 -5.90 12.44
CA GLU A 24 1.02 -6.43 11.67
C GLU A 24 0.72 -7.85 11.14
N GLY A 25 1.06 -8.08 9.87
CA GLY A 25 0.88 -9.36 9.18
C GLY A 25 -0.57 -9.76 8.91
N ASN A 26 -1.55 -8.96 9.33
CA ASN A 26 -2.96 -9.36 9.30
C ASN A 26 -3.65 -8.98 7.99
N GLU A 27 -3.48 -9.81 6.96
CA GLU A 27 -4.12 -9.63 5.64
C GLU A 27 -5.66 -9.57 5.72
N LYS A 28 -6.28 -10.21 6.72
CA LYS A 28 -7.75 -10.15 6.93
C LYS A 28 -8.18 -8.78 7.44
N ALA A 29 -7.41 -8.18 8.33
CA ALA A 29 -7.63 -6.81 8.80
C ALA A 29 -7.37 -5.80 7.68
N LEU A 30 -6.29 -6.00 6.90
CA LEU A 30 -6.01 -5.20 5.70
C LEU A 30 -7.17 -5.23 4.71
N LYS A 31 -7.73 -6.42 4.44
CA LYS A 31 -8.87 -6.57 3.53
C LYS A 31 -10.08 -5.77 4.01
N ARG A 32 -10.36 -5.83 5.31
CA ARG A 32 -11.47 -5.09 5.93
C ARG A 32 -11.23 -3.59 5.86
N ALA A 33 -10.01 -3.13 6.09
CA ALA A 33 -9.64 -1.72 6.00
C ALA A 33 -9.80 -1.19 4.57
N VAL A 34 -9.25 -1.91 3.57
CA VAL A 34 -9.41 -1.55 2.15
C VAL A 34 -10.89 -1.46 1.76
N ALA A 35 -11.72 -2.38 2.25
CA ALA A 35 -13.16 -2.39 1.95
C ALA A 35 -13.97 -1.29 2.64
N ARG A 36 -13.61 -0.91 3.87
CA ARG A 36 -14.44 -0.02 4.71
C ARG A 36 -13.94 1.41 4.77
N ILE A 37 -12.65 1.63 4.53
CA ILE A 37 -12.00 2.94 4.63
C ILE A 37 -11.64 3.46 3.24
N GLY A 38 -11.12 2.60 2.37
CA GLY A 38 -10.61 2.98 1.04
C GLY A 38 -9.13 2.60 0.89
N PRO A 39 -8.36 3.31 0.05
CA PRO A 39 -6.95 3.00 -0.17
C PRO A 39 -6.10 3.04 1.11
N ILE A 40 -5.22 2.06 1.27
CA ILE A 40 -4.37 1.89 2.45
C ILE A 40 -2.90 1.94 2.03
N SER A 41 -2.08 2.74 2.72
CA SER A 41 -0.63 2.75 2.52
C SER A 41 -0.04 1.46 3.07
N VAL A 42 0.80 0.79 2.27
CA VAL A 42 1.45 -0.47 2.67
C VAL A 42 2.92 -0.46 2.30
N GLY A 43 3.74 -1.10 3.12
CA GLY A 43 5.12 -1.46 2.78
C GLY A 43 5.19 -2.84 2.13
N VAL A 44 6.04 -2.98 1.11
CA VAL A 44 6.35 -4.26 0.48
C VAL A 44 7.86 -4.38 0.28
N TYR A 45 8.37 -5.61 0.25
CA TYR A 45 9.69 -5.88 -0.32
C TYR A 45 9.59 -6.09 -1.83
N TYR A 46 10.35 -5.33 -2.60
CA TYR A 46 10.38 -5.43 -4.06
C TYR A 46 11.65 -6.14 -4.53
N ASP A 47 11.59 -7.48 -4.61
CA ASP A 47 12.59 -8.35 -5.26
C ASP A 47 12.03 -9.79 -5.43
N GLU A 48 12.68 -10.63 -6.23
CA GLU A 48 12.31 -12.02 -6.51
C GLU A 48 12.18 -12.88 -5.25
N SER A 49 12.96 -12.59 -4.21
CA SER A 49 12.93 -13.35 -2.96
C SER A 49 11.77 -12.99 -2.03
N CYS A 50 11.07 -11.87 -2.27
CA CYS A 50 9.85 -11.48 -1.55
C CYS A 50 9.97 -11.59 -0.01
N ASN A 51 11.14 -11.24 0.54
CA ASN A 51 11.43 -11.32 1.97
C ASN A 51 10.55 -10.33 2.76
N ALA A 52 9.57 -10.87 3.48
CA ALA A 52 8.60 -10.09 4.24
C ALA A 52 9.21 -9.27 5.39
N GLU A 53 10.40 -9.61 5.86
CA GLU A 53 11.07 -8.92 6.97
C GLU A 53 11.88 -7.71 6.51
N ASN A 54 12.19 -7.58 5.21
CA ASN A 54 13.04 -6.53 4.68
C ASN A 54 12.25 -5.50 3.86
N ILE A 55 11.18 -4.93 4.42
CA ILE A 55 10.37 -3.93 3.71
C ILE A 55 11.24 -2.76 3.23
N ASN A 56 11.21 -2.49 1.92
CA ASN A 56 12.04 -1.46 1.29
C ASN A 56 11.30 -0.52 0.33
N HIS A 57 10.01 -0.78 0.06
CA HIS A 57 9.24 0.03 -0.88
C HIS A 57 7.83 0.32 -0.35
N ALA A 58 7.40 1.58 -0.47
CA ALA A 58 6.07 2.01 -0.04
C ALA A 58 5.13 2.17 -1.24
N VAL A 59 3.97 1.54 -1.15
CA VAL A 59 2.94 1.50 -2.22
C VAL A 59 1.54 1.67 -1.63
N LEU A 60 0.52 1.71 -2.48
CA LEU A 60 -0.87 1.92 -2.05
C LEU A 60 -1.75 0.74 -2.45
N ALA A 61 -2.33 0.05 -1.48
CA ALA A 61 -3.34 -0.97 -1.72
C ALA A 61 -4.69 -0.29 -2.01
N VAL A 62 -5.14 -0.33 -3.26
CA VAL A 62 -6.36 0.35 -3.73
C VAL A 62 -7.56 -0.59 -3.87
N GLY A 63 -7.33 -1.89 -3.76
CA GLY A 63 -8.37 -2.90 -3.91
C GLY A 63 -7.85 -4.31 -3.73
N TYR A 64 -8.74 -5.28 -3.91
CA TYR A 64 -8.39 -6.70 -3.89
C TYR A 64 -9.39 -7.50 -4.74
N GLY A 65 -8.97 -8.68 -5.18
CA GLY A 65 -9.78 -9.53 -6.02
C GLY A 65 -9.35 -10.99 -5.98
N ALA A 66 -9.85 -11.73 -6.97
CA ALA A 66 -9.39 -13.05 -7.32
C ALA A 66 -9.47 -13.21 -8.84
N GLN A 67 -8.43 -13.76 -9.46
CA GLN A 67 -8.37 -14.03 -10.89
C GLN A 67 -7.97 -15.48 -11.10
N LYS A 68 -8.80 -16.26 -11.81
CA LYS A 68 -8.58 -17.69 -12.10
C LYS A 68 -8.25 -18.52 -10.85
N GLY A 69 -8.89 -18.23 -9.71
CA GLY A 69 -8.65 -18.91 -8.43
C GLY A 69 -7.57 -18.28 -7.55
N THR A 70 -6.69 -17.43 -8.10
CA THR A 70 -5.62 -16.76 -7.34
C THR A 70 -6.09 -15.43 -6.77
N LYS A 71 -6.01 -15.29 -5.44
CA LYS A 71 -6.38 -14.07 -4.72
C LYS A 71 -5.24 -13.05 -4.82
N HIS A 72 -5.60 -11.77 -5.00
CA HIS A 72 -4.61 -10.70 -5.11
C HIS A 72 -5.06 -9.40 -4.41
N TRP A 73 -4.08 -8.57 -4.09
CA TRP A 73 -4.17 -7.14 -3.84
C TRP A 73 -3.97 -6.39 -5.16
N ILE A 74 -4.68 -5.27 -5.33
CA ILE A 74 -4.43 -4.33 -6.42
C ILE A 74 -3.57 -3.22 -5.83
N ILE A 75 -2.31 -3.16 -6.26
CA ILE A 75 -1.31 -2.24 -5.72
C ILE A 75 -1.02 -1.16 -6.75
N LYS A 76 -1.14 0.11 -6.33
CA LYS A 76 -0.71 1.28 -7.10
C LYS A 76 0.74 1.61 -6.76
N ASN A 77 1.57 1.72 -7.78
CA ASN A 77 2.99 2.09 -7.64
C ASN A 77 3.21 3.58 -7.98
N SER A 78 4.45 4.05 -7.81
CA SER A 78 4.89 5.43 -8.00
C SER A 78 5.94 5.60 -9.11
N TRP A 79 6.18 4.58 -9.92
CA TRP A 79 7.20 4.59 -11.00
C TRP A 79 6.64 4.92 -12.40
N GLY A 80 5.53 5.64 -12.43
CA GLY A 80 4.85 6.01 -13.68
C GLY A 80 3.95 4.91 -14.26
N GLU A 81 3.18 5.27 -15.28
CA GLU A 81 2.18 4.39 -15.89
C GLU A 81 2.81 3.33 -16.81
N GLU A 82 4.00 3.59 -17.34
CA GLU A 82 4.76 2.65 -18.18
C GLU A 82 5.24 1.41 -17.40
N TRP A 83 5.29 1.50 -16.08
CA TRP A 83 5.67 0.39 -15.23
C TRP A 83 4.47 -0.51 -14.92
N GLY A 84 4.68 -1.83 -14.99
CA GLY A 84 3.66 -2.82 -14.65
C GLY A 84 2.47 -2.75 -15.60
N ASN A 85 1.26 -2.82 -15.05
CA ASN A 85 0.03 -2.65 -15.81
C ASN A 85 -0.54 -1.25 -15.53
N LYS A 86 -0.16 -0.27 -16.36
CA LYS A 86 -0.58 1.13 -16.23
C LYS A 86 -0.27 1.73 -14.85
N GLY A 87 0.89 1.41 -14.28
CA GLY A 87 1.32 1.82 -12.94
C GLY A 87 0.86 0.94 -11.79
N TYR A 88 0.23 -0.21 -12.07
CA TYR A 88 -0.28 -1.15 -11.06
C TYR A 88 0.35 -2.53 -11.17
N VAL A 89 0.29 -3.27 -10.06
CA VAL A 89 0.63 -4.69 -10.00
C VAL A 89 -0.39 -5.45 -9.16
N LEU A 90 -0.62 -6.71 -9.52
CA LEU A 90 -1.39 -7.64 -8.70
C LEU A 90 -0.42 -8.39 -7.78
N LEU A 91 -0.50 -8.14 -6.48
CA LEU A 91 0.32 -8.82 -5.48
C LEU A 91 -0.46 -9.98 -4.86
N ALA A 92 0.19 -11.12 -4.64
CA ALA A 92 -0.43 -12.29 -4.04
C ALA A 92 -1.06 -11.96 -2.69
N ARG A 93 -2.29 -12.45 -2.47
CA ARG A 93 -3.05 -12.22 -1.24
C ARG A 93 -3.44 -13.53 -0.58
N ASN A 94 -3.37 -13.57 0.74
CA ASN A 94 -3.54 -14.78 1.56
C ASN A 94 -2.53 -15.87 1.18
N MET A 95 -1.30 -15.46 0.84
CA MET A 95 -0.17 -16.35 0.51
C MET A 95 0.97 -16.05 1.47
N ASN A 96 0.75 -16.36 2.76
CA ASN A 96 1.69 -16.12 3.85
C ASN A 96 2.23 -14.67 3.90
N ASN A 97 1.33 -13.67 3.76
CA ASN A 97 1.69 -12.26 3.78
C ASN A 97 2.84 -11.93 2.79
N ALA A 98 2.64 -12.31 1.53
CA ALA A 98 3.63 -12.16 0.47
C ALA A 98 4.25 -10.75 0.46
N CYS A 99 5.58 -10.73 0.52
CA CYS A 99 6.43 -9.54 0.50
C CYS A 99 6.15 -8.59 1.67
N GLY A 100 5.52 -9.08 2.74
CA GLY A 100 5.21 -8.33 3.95
C GLY A 100 4.15 -7.25 3.76
N VAL A 101 3.26 -7.37 2.76
CA VAL A 101 2.24 -6.36 2.41
C VAL A 101 1.37 -5.88 3.58
N ALA A 102 1.18 -6.72 4.60
CA ALA A 102 0.41 -6.37 5.79
C ALA A 102 1.28 -6.03 7.03
N ASN A 103 2.61 -5.97 6.91
CA ASN A 103 3.50 -5.66 8.03
C ASN A 103 3.45 -4.18 8.40
N LEU A 104 3.55 -3.29 7.40
CA LEU A 104 3.54 -1.84 7.59
C LEU A 104 2.36 -1.21 6.87
N ALA A 105 1.14 -1.46 7.37
CA ALA A 105 -0.09 -0.99 6.76
C ALA A 105 -0.79 0.08 7.61
N SER A 106 -1.09 1.23 7.03
CA SER A 106 -1.71 2.36 7.74
C SER A 106 -2.59 3.24 6.85
N PHE A 107 -3.47 4.01 7.50
CA PHE A 107 -4.34 4.98 6.81
C PHE A 107 -4.50 6.27 7.64
N PRO A 108 -4.66 7.42 6.97
CA PRO A 108 -4.87 8.69 7.66
C PRO A 108 -6.28 8.76 8.27
N LYS A 109 -6.38 9.43 9.41
CA LYS A 109 -7.62 9.92 9.99
C LYS A 109 -7.68 11.42 9.72
N MET A 110 -8.51 11.82 8.77
CA MET A 110 -8.69 13.23 8.38
C MET A 110 -9.50 14.04 9.40
#